data_AF-A0A833NXE8-F1
#
_entry.id   AF-A0A833NXE8-F1
#
_cell.length_a   1.000
_cell.length_b   1.000
_cell.length_c   1.000
_cell.angle_alpha   90.00
_cell.angle_beta   90.00
_cell.angle_gamma   90.00
#
_symmetry.space_group_name_H-M   'P 1'
#
loop_
_entity.id
_entity.type
_entity.pdbx_description
1 polymer ?
#
loop_
_entity_poly.entity_id
_entity_poly.type
_entity_poly.pdbx_seq_one_letter_code
_entity_poly.pdbx_strand_id
1 'polypeptide(L)' 'MKKLLEDIVKAAEEKHAEDIIVLNIRKASRCVDFIIIMSAESRPQLKAVTGSVADK' A
#
# COMPACT_ATOMS: atom_id res chain seq x y z
N MET A 1 9.07 -2.80 11.60
CA MET A 1 7.82 -2.31 10.97
C MET A 1 8.03 -1.30 9.86
N LYS A 2 8.98 -0.34 9.94
CA LYS A 2 9.27 0.56 8.79
C LYS A 2 9.57 -0.19 7.48
N LYS A 3 10.33 -1.29 7.57
CA LYS A 3 10.71 -2.11 6.41
C LYS A 3 9.52 -2.68 5.63
N LEU A 4 8.52 -3.25 6.31
CA LEU A 4 7.32 -3.78 5.65
C LEU A 4 6.54 -2.67 4.91
N LEU A 5 6.42 -1.49 5.54
CA LEU A 5 5.78 -0.34 4.91
C LEU A 5 6.54 0.08 3.63
N GLU A 6 7.87 0.19 3.71
CA GLU A 6 8.72 0.53 2.57
C GLU A 6 8.62 -0.53 1.45
N ASP A 7 8.58 -1.82 1.80
CA ASP A 7 8.44 -2.92 0.85
C ASP A 7 7.08 -2.90 0.14
N ILE A 8 5.99 -2.59 0.86
CA ILE A 8 4.65 -2.45 0.28
C ILE A 8 4.57 -1.22 -0.65
N VAL A 9 5.11 -0.07 -0.23
CA VAL A 9 5.11 1.14 -1.05
C VAL A 9 5.91 0.90 -2.34
N LYS A 10 7.11 0.31 -2.24
CA LYS A 10 7.89 -0.06 -3.44
C LYS A 10 7.14 -1.02 -4.35
N ALA A 11 6.51 -2.05 -3.80
CA ALA A 11 5.76 -3.03 -4.58
C ALA A 11 4.58 -2.40 -5.33
N ALA A 12 3.96 -1.35 -4.76
CA ALA A 12 2.91 -0.58 -5.41
C ALA A 12 3.46 0.40 -6.46
N GLU A 13 4.57 1.09 -6.18
CA GLU A 13 5.26 1.97 -7.12
C GLU A 13 5.75 1.21 -8.37
N GLU A 14 6.28 -0.01 -8.21
CA GLU A 14 6.68 -0.89 -9.31
C GLU A 14 5.53 -1.28 -10.25
N LYS A 15 4.27 -1.15 -9.79
CA LYS A 15 3.05 -1.38 -10.57
C LYS A 15 2.35 -0.08 -10.97
N HIS A 16 3.03 1.05 -10.83
CA HIS A 16 2.55 2.38 -11.18
C HIS A 16 1.25 2.76 -10.45
N ALA A 17 1.09 2.34 -9.19
CA ALA A 17 -0.02 2.83 -8.38
C ALA A 17 0.11 4.35 -8.16
N GLU A 18 -1.02 5.05 -8.21
CA GLU A 18 -1.08 6.51 -8.05
C GLU A 18 -1.54 6.89 -6.65
N ASP A 19 -1.33 8.16 -6.28
CA ASP A 19 -1.81 8.76 -5.02
C ASP A 19 -1.53 7.90 -3.77
N ILE A 20 -0.33 7.32 -3.68
CA ILE A 20 0.04 6.46 -2.55
C ILE A 20 0.17 7.32 -1.28
N ILE A 21 -0.77 7.13 -0.36
CA ILE A 21 -0.84 7.85 0.92
C ILE A 21 -0.69 6.84 2.06
N VAL A 22 0.23 7.11 2.98
CA VAL A 22 0.38 6.35 4.22
C VAL A 22 -0.17 7.14 5.40
N LEU A 23 -1.20 6.62 6.05
CA LEU A 23 -1.78 7.14 7.28
C LEU A 23 -1.21 6.40 8.49
N ASN A 24 -0.57 7.13 9.41
CA ASN A 24 -0.18 6.61 10.72
C ASN A 24 -1.32 6.83 11.73
N ILE A 25 -2.03 5.76 12.06
CA ILE A 25 -3.23 5.81 12.91
C ILE A 25 -3.01 5.23 14.30
N ARG A 26 -1.76 4.94 14.70
CA ARG A 26 -1.41 4.39 16.03
C ARG A 26 -1.96 5.19 17.21
N LYS A 27 -2.15 6.50 17.03
CA LYS A 27 -2.72 7.37 18.06
C LYS A 27 -4.25 7.28 18.15
N ALA A 28 -4.90 6.83 17.08
CA ALA A 28 -6.35 6.74 16.95
C ALA A 28 -6.87 5.29 17.05
N SER A 29 -6.05 4.29 16.76
CA SER A 29 -6.41 2.86 16.77
C SER A 29 -5.37 2.05 17.53
N ARG A 30 -5.86 1.06 18.30
CA ARG A 30 -5.02 0.04 18.96
C ARG A 30 -4.85 -1.24 18.13
N CYS A 31 -5.68 -1.42 17.10
CA CYS A 31 -5.73 -2.67 16.32
C CYS A 31 -4.91 -2.59 15.03
N VAL A 32 -4.67 -1.39 14.51
CA VAL A 32 -3.97 -1.17 13.24
C VAL A 32 -3.00 0.00 13.40
N ASP A 33 -1.75 -0.20 12.98
CA ASP A 33 -0.72 0.85 13.06
C ASP A 33 -0.78 1.83 11.89
N PHE A 34 -0.94 1.31 10.67
CA PHE A 34 -0.90 2.07 9.43
C PHE A 34 -2.00 1.65 8.47
N ILE A 35 -2.52 2.61 7.72
CA ILE A 35 -3.39 2.41 6.56
C ILE A 35 -2.65 2.96 5.35
N ILE A 36 -2.68 2.24 4.24
CA ILE A 36 -2.14 2.69 2.95
C ILE A 36 -3.29 2.78 1.97
N ILE A 37 -3.46 3.94 1.34
CA ILE A 37 -4.47 4.18 0.30
C ILE A 37 -3.70 4.48 -0.98
N MET A 38 -4.14 3.91 -2.09
CA MET A 38 -3.55 4.12 -3.41
C MET A 38 -4.61 3.89 -4.49
N SER A 39 -4.38 4.48 -5.66
CA SER A 39 -5.24 4.44 -6.82
C SER A 39 -4.62 3.60 -7.93
N ALA A 40 -5.46 3.02 -8.79
CA ALA A 40 -5.06 2.38 -10.04
C ALA A 40 -6.02 2.85 -11.13
N GLU A 41 -5.50 3.14 -12.31
CA GLU A 41 -6.28 3.68 -13.45
C GLU A 41 -7.14 2.62 -14.13
N SER A 42 -6.87 1.33 -13.88
CA SER A 42 -7.60 0.24 -14.52
C SER A 42 -7.73 -1.01 -13.65
N ARG A 43 -8.72 -1.84 -13.95
CA ARG A 43 -8.92 -3.13 -13.24
C ARG A 43 -7.73 -4.09 -13.39
N PRO A 44 -7.10 -4.25 -14.58
CA PRO A 44 -5.90 -5.07 -14.70
C PRO A 44 -4.74 -4.56 -13.84
N GLN A 45 -4.52 -3.24 -13.82
CA GLN A 45 -3.49 -2.63 -12.98
C GLN A 45 -3.78 -2.84 -11.50
N LEU A 46 -5.03 -2.64 -11.07
CA LEU A 46 -5.46 -2.89 -9.69
C LEU A 46 -5.10 -4.32 -9.27
N LYS A 47 -5.38 -5.32 -10.11
CA LYS A 47 -5.01 -6.72 -9.84
C LYS A 47 -3.50 -6.90 -9.71
N ALA A 48 -2.71 -6.25 -10.58
CA ALA A 48 -1.26 -6.32 -10.54
C ALA A 48 -0.68 -5.71 -9.26
N VAL A 49 -1.20 -4.55 -8.84
CA VAL A 49 -0.84 -3.89 -7.58
C VAL A 49 -1.19 -4.79 -6.40
N THR A 50 -2.43 -5.30 -6.33
CA THR A 50 -2.88 -6.15 -5.21
C THR A 50 -2.09 -7.45 -5.12
N GLY A 51 -1.72 -8.05 -6.26
CA GLY A 51 -0.87 -9.25 -6.27
C GLY A 51 0.54 -8.95 -5.75
N SER A 52 1.16 -7.88 -6.26
CA SER A 52 2.50 -7.43 -5.85
C SER A 52 2.60 -7.16 -4.34
N VAL A 53 1.56 -6.56 -3.76
CA VAL A 53 1.49 -6.24 -2.34
C VAL A 53 1.16 -7.46 -1.47
N ALA A 54 0.30 -8.36 -1.92
CA ALA A 54 -0.09 -9.55 -1.15
C ALA A 54 1.06 -10.57 -0.97
N ASP A 55 2.08 -10.50 -1.84
CA ASP A 55 3.28 -11.34 -1.76
C ASP A 55 4.35 -10.80 -0.78
N LYS A 56 4.09 -9.68 -0.08
CA LYS A 56 4.98 -9.07 0.93
C LYS A 56 4.57 -9.42 2.36
#